data_AF-A0A517ZYE7-F1
#
_entry.id   AF-A0A517ZYE7-F1
#
_cell.length_a   1.000
_cell.length_b   1.000
_cell.length_c   1.000
_cell.angle_alpha   90.00
_cell.angle_beta   90.00
_cell.angle_gamma   90.00
#
_symmetry.space_group_name_H-M   'P 1'
#
loop_
_entity.id
_entity.type
_entity.pdbx_description
1 polymer ?
#
loop_
_entity_poly.entity_id
_entity_poly.type
_entity_poly.pdbx_seq_one_letter_code
_entity_poly.pdbx_strand_id
1 'polypeptide(L)' 'MSRKQLAKWLYVVAAGASFLLSVSLWFSGSKEQGAFVGLWVPSILSFGTLMMGGRHE' A
#
# COMPACT_ATOMS: atom_id res chain seq x y z
N MET A 1 -13.57 14.97 11.95
CA MET A 1 -13.01 14.27 10.77
C MET A 1 -13.60 12.86 10.75
N SER A 2 -14.35 12.50 9.70
CA SER A 2 -15.15 11.26 9.68
C SER A 2 -14.26 10.01 9.68
N ARG A 3 -14.54 9.01 10.53
CA ARG A 3 -13.71 7.78 10.71
C ARG A 3 -13.41 7.05 9.39
N LYS A 4 -14.28 7.19 8.39
CA LYS A 4 -14.11 6.64 7.03
C LYS A 4 -12.98 7.33 6.25
N GLN A 5 -12.80 8.64 6.42
CA GLN A 5 -11.71 9.39 5.79
C GLN A 5 -10.36 9.02 6.39
N LEU A 6 -10.30 8.79 7.71
CA LEU A 6 -9.07 8.33 8.37
C LEU A 6 -8.61 6.98 7.81
N ALA A 7 -9.55 6.04 7.60
CA ALA A 7 -9.25 4.74 7.00
C ALA A 7 -8.78 4.86 5.53
N LYS A 8 -9.38 5.75 4.73
CA LYS A 8 -8.90 6.07 3.37
C LYS A 8 -7.46 6.56 3.38
N TRP A 9 -7.16 7.54 4.22
CA TRP A 9 -5.84 8.12 4.32
C TRP A 9 -4.81 7.11 4.83
N LEU A 10 -5.16 6.27 5.80
CA LEU A 10 -4.30 5.18 6.28
C LEU A 10 -3.90 4.22 5.17
N TYR A 11 -4.82 3.83 4.29
CA TYR A 11 -4.51 2.94 3.16
C TYR A 11 -3.61 3.59 2.12
N VAL A 12 -3.87 4.84 1.77
CA VAL A 12 -3.03 5.60 0.82
C VAL A 12 -1.62 5.78 1.37
N VAL A 13 -1.51 6.14 2.65
CA VAL A 13 -0.22 6.29 3.35
C VAL A 13 0.50 4.94 3.46
N ALA A 14 -0.20 3.85 3.75
CA ALA A 14 0.39 2.50 3.78
C ALA A 14 0.90 2.06 2.41
N ALA A 15 0.15 2.30 1.33
CA ALA A 15 0.59 2.01 -0.04
C ALA A 15 1.82 2.86 -0.42
N GLY A 16 1.83 4.14 -0.08
CA GLY A 16 2.98 5.04 -0.29
C GLY A 16 4.20 4.62 0.53
N ALA A 17 4.02 4.16 1.76
CA ALA A 17 5.10 3.65 2.61
C ALA A 17 5.71 2.36 2.03
N SER A 18 4.89 1.41 1.54
CA SER A 18 5.39 0.22 0.85
C SER A 18 6.13 0.56 -0.44
N PHE A 19 5.68 1.56 -1.19
CA PHE A 19 6.39 2.05 -2.37
C PHE A 19 7.75 2.66 -2.02
N LEU A 20 7.81 3.53 -1.01
CA LEU A 20 9.06 4.10 -0.50
C LEU A 20 10.03 3.03 0.00
N LEU A 21 9.52 2.00 0.68
CA LEU A 21 10.34 0.87 1.15
C LEU A 21 10.92 0.06 -0.02
N SER A 22 10.13 -0.19 -1.08
CA SER A 22 10.58 -0.85 -2.32
C SER A 22 11.68 -0.04 -3.01
N VAL A 23 11.48 1.28 -3.17
CA VAL A 23 12.46 2.18 -3.77
C VAL A 23 13.73 2.26 -2.92
N SER A 24 13.61 2.37 -1.59
CA SER A 24 14.76 2.42 -0.69
C SER A 24 15.61 1.13 -0.74
N LEU A 25 14.97 -0.04 -0.86
CA LEU A 25 15.66 -1.32 -1.03
C LEU A 25 16.32 -1.45 -2.41
N TRP A 26 15.64 -0.94 -3.46
CA TRP A 26 16.17 -0.94 -4.82
C TRP A 26 17.46 -0.12 -4.93
N PHE A 27 17.52 1.04 -4.28
CA PHE A 27 18.73 1.87 -4.21
C PHE A 27 19.83 1.28 -3.31
N SER A 28 19.48 0.38 -2.37
CA SER A 28 20.45 -0.34 -1.52
C SER A 28 21.18 -1.48 -2.25
N GLY A 29 20.77 -1.83 -3.48
CA GLY A 29 21.41 -2.88 -4.29
C GLY A 29 20.73 -4.26 -4.22
N SER A 30 19.78 -4.47 -3.31
CA SER A 30 18.95 -5.68 -3.22
C SER A 30 17.74 -5.61 -4.16
N LYS A 31 17.97 -5.73 -5.48
CA LYS A 31 16.92 -5.66 -6.51
C LYS A 31 15.79 -6.68 -6.32
N GLU A 32 16.11 -7.90 -5.87
CA GLU A 32 15.11 -8.97 -5.66
C GLU A 32 14.14 -8.64 -4.52
N GLN A 33 14.65 -8.06 -3.43
CA GLN A 33 13.84 -7.67 -2.27
C GLN A 33 13.01 -6.43 -2.60
N GLY A 34 13.56 -5.48 -3.37
CA GLY A 34 12.82 -4.33 -3.89
C GLY A 34 11.64 -4.74 -4.77
N ALA A 35 11.83 -5.75 -5.64
CA ALA A 35 10.75 -6.30 -6.48
C ALA A 35 9.65 -7.00 -5.64
N PHE A 36 10.03 -7.76 -4.61
CA PHE A 36 9.08 -8.40 -3.69
C PHE A 36 8.22 -7.38 -2.94
N VAL A 37 8.83 -6.30 -2.44
CA VAL A 37 8.12 -5.21 -1.76
C VAL A 37 7.29 -4.38 -2.73
N GLY A 38 7.75 -4.20 -3.98
CA GLY A 38 6.98 -3.54 -5.04
C GLY A 38 5.68 -4.29 -5.37
N LEU A 39 5.70 -5.62 -5.31
CA LEU A 39 4.53 -6.48 -5.52
C LEU A 39 3.46 -6.33 -4.41
N TRP A 40 3.84 -5.83 -3.24
CA TRP A 40 2.91 -5.61 -2.14
C TRP A 40 2.07 -4.35 -2.34
N VAL A 41 2.54 -3.37 -3.10
CA VAL A 41 1.81 -2.12 -3.41
C VAL A 41 0.43 -2.40 -4.06
N PRO A 42 0.32 -3.17 -5.16
CA PRO A 42 -0.97 -3.51 -5.75
C PRO A 42 -1.83 -4.40 -4.83
N SER A 43 -1.21 -5.22 -3.97
CA SER A 43 -1.92 -6.05 -2.98
C SER A 43 -2.57 -5.20 -1.89
N ILE A 44 -1.87 -4.19 -1.37
CA ILE A 44 -2.37 -3.26 -0.34
C ILE A 44 -3.49 -2.39 -0.92
N LEU A 45 -3.34 -1.93 -2.16
CA LEU A 45 -4.40 -1.19 -2.86
C LEU A 45 -5.64 -2.06 -3.08
N SER A 46 -5.46 -3.29 -3.58
CA SER A 46 -6.57 -4.25 -3.78
C SER A 46 -7.28 -4.58 -2.47
N PHE A 47 -6.54 -4.83 -1.39
CA PHE A 47 -7.10 -5.07 -0.07
C PHE A 47 -7.85 -3.85 0.50
N GLY A 48 -7.34 -2.64 0.26
CA GLY A 48 -8.03 -1.39 0.58
C GLY A 48 -9.32 -1.21 -0.19
N THR A 49 -9.33 -1.52 -1.49
CA THR A 49 -10.56 -1.51 -2.30
C THR A 49 -11.55 -2.59 -1.87
N LEU A 50 -11.10 -3.76 -1.40
CA LEU A 50 -11.97 -4.83 -0.88
C LEU A 50 -12.60 -4.45 0.46
N MET A 51 -11.81 -3.98 1.41
CA MET A 51 -12.30 -3.54 2.73
C MET A 51 -13.22 -2.32 2.64
N MET A 52 -13.00 -1.43 1.67
CA MET A 52 -13.79 -0.22 1.52
C MET A 52 -14.95 -0.38 0.52
N GLY A 53 -14.77 -1.20 -0.51
CA GLY A 53 -15.74 -1.53 -1.56
C GLY A 53 -16.71 -2.65 -1.15
N GLY A 54 -16.34 -3.53 -0.22
CA GLY A 54 -17.24 -4.51 0.41
C GLY A 54 -18.31 -3.91 1.32
N ARG A 55 -18.44 -2.57 1.32
CA ARG A 55 -19.52 -1.82 1.97
C ARG A 55 -20.60 -1.36 0.99
N HIS A 56 -20.64 -1.93 -0.21
CA HIS A 56 -21.86 -1.89 -1.02
C HIS A 56 -22.86 -2.85 -0.37
N GLU A 57 -23.76 -2.23 0.39
CA GLU A 57 -25.13 -2.65 0.71
C GLU A 57 -25.73 -3.74 -0.19
#